data_AF-A0A7V9KLX3-F1
#
_entry.id   AF-A0A7V9KLX3-F1
#
_cell.length_a   1.000
_cell.length_b   1.000
_cell.length_c   1.000
_cell.angle_alpha   90.00
_cell.angle_beta   90.00
_cell.angle_gamma   90.00
#
_symmetry.space_group_name_H-M   'P 1'
#
loop_
_entity.id
_entity.type
_entity.pdbx_description
1 polymer ?
#
loop_
_entity_poly.entity_id
_entity_poly.type
_entity_poly.pdbx_seq_one_letter_code
_entity_poly.pdbx_strand_id
1 'polypeptide(L)'
;MQWIKSHWRSVAGGAFLLLEGLSSLWKFVKWLLGWSGAVDLVIERSQDPKWTGSVMNFLLAPPPILTLPLILIGLSLIWWDYRRHKAEKDFAPWAKGVNRLIRHPASAVVLALVLGLWVALTESWIALGAVAAFAVGISLLSARVPRPSLPQVQAKELVENNPQAHQDMRRLIDLATLHSTISMFDGLIKLAPATEITNGPLQKGAAFLEENGAALQFVDVIRDRMDPGSERRSNFERVMNQASLTAEQDLEHTPVSHRPEGIDHLLLRKWMIAHYQCIQALGFLQRQKAKAQEELLYSRPDLLKRWNQMHDPRAQA
;
A
#
# COMPACT_ATOMS: atom_id res chain seq x y z
N MET A 1 -30.12 -38.81 -43.72
CA MET A 1 -28.80 -39.45 -43.52
C MET A 1 -27.63 -38.77 -44.25
N GLN A 2 -27.83 -38.06 -45.37
CA GLN A 2 -26.72 -37.41 -46.11
C GLN A 2 -26.07 -36.22 -45.39
N TRP A 3 -26.81 -35.51 -44.53
CA TRP A 3 -26.29 -34.36 -43.77
C TRP A 3 -25.13 -34.71 -42.83
N ILE A 4 -25.22 -35.86 -42.16
CA ILE A 4 -24.18 -36.36 -41.23
C ILE A 4 -22.90 -36.70 -42.00
N LYS A 5 -23.00 -37.27 -43.20
CA LYS A 5 -21.82 -37.57 -44.05
C LYS A 5 -21.09 -36.30 -44.52
N SER A 6 -21.79 -35.17 -44.67
CA SER A 6 -21.15 -33.92 -45.11
C SER A 6 -20.44 -33.20 -43.96
N HIS A 7 -20.93 -33.30 -42.73
CA HIS A 7 -20.44 -32.50 -41.61
C HIS A 7 -19.49 -33.24 -40.65
N TRP A 8 -19.37 -34.57 -40.76
CA TRP A 8 -18.54 -35.33 -39.82
C TRP A 8 -17.07 -34.92 -39.83
N ARG A 9 -16.51 -34.48 -40.97
CA ARG A 9 -15.13 -33.99 -41.06
C ARG A 9 -14.91 -32.68 -40.30
N SER A 10 -15.87 -31.78 -40.33
CA SER A 10 -15.82 -30.53 -39.55
C SER A 10 -15.99 -30.78 -38.06
N VAL A 11 -16.85 -31.74 -37.67
CA VAL A 11 -17.01 -32.16 -36.27
C VAL A 11 -15.74 -32.85 -35.74
N ALA A 12 -15.14 -33.74 -36.54
CA ALA A 12 -13.88 -34.41 -36.19
C ALA A 12 -12.71 -33.43 -36.09
N GLY A 13 -12.60 -32.46 -37.01
CA GLY A 13 -11.58 -31.41 -36.96
C GLY A 13 -11.75 -30.48 -35.75
N GLY A 14 -13.00 -30.11 -35.41
CA GLY A 14 -13.29 -29.32 -34.21
C GLY A 14 -12.97 -30.07 -32.90
N ALA A 15 -13.29 -31.36 -32.83
CA ALA A 15 -12.96 -32.20 -31.68
C ALA A 15 -11.45 -32.37 -31.50
N PHE A 16 -10.69 -32.50 -32.59
CA PHE A 16 -9.23 -32.59 -32.55
C PHE A 16 -8.57 -31.30 -32.02
N LEU A 17 -9.03 -30.13 -32.49
CA LEU A 17 -8.53 -28.84 -32.00
C LEU A 17 -8.88 -28.59 -30.52
N LEU A 18 -10.04 -29.08 -30.06
CA LEU A 18 -10.40 -29.01 -28.63
C LEU A 18 -9.54 -29.94 -27.77
N LEU A 19 -9.25 -31.15 -28.24
CA LEU A 19 -8.38 -32.11 -27.54
C LEU A 19 -6.92 -31.64 -27.49
N GLU A 20 -6.40 -31.10 -28.59
CA GLU A 20 -5.05 -30.57 -28.67
C GLU A 20 -4.91 -29.29 -27.82
N GLY A 21 -5.94 -28.43 -27.85
CA GLY A 21 -6.06 -27.28 -26.96
C GLY A 21 -6.08 -27.66 -25.49
N LEU A 22 -6.78 -28.74 -25.10
CA LEU A 22 -6.79 -29.26 -23.72
C LEU A 22 -5.40 -29.67 -23.25
N SER A 23 -4.59 -30.28 -24.13
CA SER A 23 -3.23 -30.71 -23.78
C SER A 23 -2.30 -29.51 -23.49
N SER A 24 -2.43 -28.43 -24.26
CA SER A 24 -1.68 -27.19 -24.04
C SER A 24 -2.17 -26.45 -22.80
N LEU A 25 -3.48 -26.44 -22.57
CA LEU A 25 -4.07 -25.84 -21.37
C LEU A 25 -3.64 -26.58 -20.10
N TRP A 26 -3.52 -27.91 -20.16
CA TRP A 26 -3.00 -28.71 -19.05
C TRP A 26 -1.50 -28.49 -18.79
N LYS A 27 -0.69 -28.32 -19.85
CA LYS A 27 0.73 -27.92 -19.70
C LYS A 27 0.84 -26.53 -19.07
N PHE A 28 -0.02 -25.59 -19.46
CA PHE A 28 -0.09 -24.26 -18.88
C PHE A 28 -0.51 -24.30 -17.40
N VAL A 29 -1.52 -25.09 -17.05
CA VAL A 29 -1.95 -25.27 -15.65
C VAL A 29 -0.85 -25.93 -14.82
N LYS A 30 -0.16 -26.96 -15.34
CA LYS A 30 1.00 -27.54 -14.64
C LYS A 30 2.15 -26.55 -14.47
N TRP A 31 2.41 -25.72 -15.47
CA TRP A 31 3.39 -24.64 -15.38
C TRP A 31 2.99 -23.60 -14.32
N LEU A 32 1.71 -23.21 -14.27
CA LEU A 32 1.17 -22.23 -13.33
C LEU A 32 1.08 -22.79 -11.89
N LEU A 33 0.80 -24.08 -11.73
CA LEU A 33 0.94 -24.77 -10.45
C LEU A 33 2.42 -24.91 -10.04
N GLY A 34 3.34 -25.06 -10.99
CA GLY A 34 4.78 -24.97 -10.73
C GLY A 34 5.21 -23.60 -10.18
N TRP A 35 4.47 -22.54 -10.51
CA TRP A 35 4.69 -21.21 -9.93
C TRP A 35 4.25 -21.11 -8.47
N SER A 36 3.36 -21.97 -7.96
CA SER A 36 3.02 -21.92 -6.53
C SER A 36 4.23 -22.24 -5.65
N GLY A 37 5.12 -23.14 -6.10
CA GLY A 37 6.41 -23.37 -5.45
C GLY A 37 7.38 -22.18 -5.56
N ALA A 38 7.21 -21.33 -6.59
CA ALA A 38 7.96 -20.08 -6.70
C ALA A 38 7.38 -18.97 -5.80
N VAL A 39 6.09 -19.04 -5.43
CA VAL A 39 5.48 -18.11 -4.46
C VAL A 39 6.04 -18.36 -3.06
N ASP A 40 6.22 -19.62 -2.65
CA ASP A 40 6.92 -19.95 -1.40
C ASP A 40 8.36 -19.44 -1.43
N LEU A 41 9.04 -19.54 -2.57
CA LEU A 41 10.38 -19.00 -2.78
C LEU A 41 10.44 -17.47 -2.73
N VAL A 42 9.36 -16.77 -3.11
CA VAL A 42 9.21 -15.31 -3.01
C VAL A 42 8.93 -14.90 -1.57
N ILE A 43 8.14 -15.67 -0.82
CA ILE A 43 7.90 -15.42 0.61
C ILE A 43 9.22 -15.62 1.40
N GLU A 44 9.97 -16.69 1.11
CA GLU A 44 11.26 -16.99 1.73
C GLU A 44 12.34 -15.96 1.36
N ARG A 45 12.39 -15.49 0.10
CA ARG A 45 13.34 -14.43 -0.34
C ARG A 45 12.92 -13.00 0.02
N SER A 46 11.66 -12.76 0.39
CA SER A 46 11.20 -11.42 0.76
C SER A 46 11.85 -10.88 2.03
N GLN A 47 12.45 -11.76 2.84
CA GLN A 47 13.21 -11.41 4.04
C GLN A 47 14.66 -11.00 3.75
N ASP A 48 15.13 -11.17 2.51
CA ASP A 48 16.53 -10.92 2.14
C ASP A 48 16.69 -9.51 1.53
N PRO A 49 17.40 -8.56 2.16
CA PRO A 49 17.45 -7.15 1.72
C PRO A 49 18.14 -6.93 0.37
N LYS A 50 18.82 -7.94 -0.18
CA LYS A 50 19.38 -7.91 -1.55
C LYS A 50 18.32 -8.18 -2.63
N TRP A 51 17.16 -8.73 -2.25
CA TRP A 51 16.08 -9.09 -3.16
C TRP A 51 15.31 -7.87 -3.68
N THR A 52 15.09 -6.86 -2.83
CA THR A 52 14.44 -5.59 -3.23
C THR A 52 15.16 -4.91 -4.40
N GLY A 53 16.50 -4.97 -4.45
CA GLY A 53 17.27 -4.48 -5.60
C GLY A 53 17.01 -5.26 -6.89
N SER A 54 16.88 -6.59 -6.82
CA SER A 54 16.58 -7.43 -7.98
C SER A 54 15.14 -7.27 -8.46
N VAL A 55 14.18 -7.12 -7.54
CA VAL A 55 12.77 -6.83 -7.87
C VAL A 55 12.64 -5.44 -8.48
N MET A 56 13.32 -4.44 -7.93
CA MET A 56 13.32 -3.09 -8.49
C MET A 56 13.93 -3.09 -9.89
N ASN A 57 15.03 -3.81 -10.12
CA ASN A 57 15.63 -3.93 -11.44
C ASN A 57 14.71 -4.68 -12.43
N PHE A 58 14.01 -5.71 -11.97
CA PHE A 58 13.02 -6.43 -12.76
C PHE A 58 11.79 -5.57 -13.11
N LEU A 59 11.37 -4.67 -12.21
CA LEU A 59 10.27 -3.72 -12.47
C LEU A 59 10.70 -2.58 -13.40
N LEU A 60 11.95 -2.12 -13.28
CA LEU A 60 12.51 -1.05 -14.11
C LEU A 60 12.93 -1.54 -15.50
N ALA A 61 13.30 -2.81 -15.63
CA ALA A 61 13.70 -3.43 -16.89
C ALA A 61 13.08 -4.84 -17.01
N PRO A 62 11.75 -4.95 -17.21
CA PRO A 62 11.11 -6.24 -17.33
C PRO A 62 11.65 -6.99 -18.56
N PRO A 63 11.93 -8.30 -18.44
CA PRO A 63 12.27 -9.14 -19.58
C PRO A 63 11.24 -8.97 -20.72
N PRO A 64 11.68 -8.82 -21.98
CA PRO A 64 10.77 -8.60 -23.13
C PRO A 64 9.67 -9.66 -23.28
N ILE A 65 9.91 -10.86 -22.75
CA ILE A 65 8.95 -11.98 -22.79
C ILE A 65 7.73 -11.76 -21.88
N LEU A 66 7.85 -10.91 -20.84
CA LEU A 66 6.77 -10.60 -19.90
C LEU A 66 5.88 -9.45 -20.35
N THR A 67 6.34 -8.64 -21.30
CA THR A 67 5.56 -7.50 -21.82
C THR A 67 4.28 -7.99 -22.50
N LEU A 68 4.38 -9.08 -23.27
CA LEU A 68 3.26 -9.66 -24.02
C LEU A 68 2.14 -10.22 -23.11
N PRO A 69 2.42 -11.08 -22.11
CA PRO A 69 1.37 -11.54 -21.18
C PRO A 69 0.80 -10.39 -20.33
N LEU A 70 1.59 -9.39 -19.95
CA LEU A 70 1.08 -8.23 -19.21
C LEU A 70 0.10 -7.40 -20.06
N ILE A 71 0.41 -7.22 -21.36
CA ILE A 71 -0.50 -6.60 -22.34
C ILE A 71 -1.78 -7.43 -22.49
N LEU A 72 -1.67 -8.76 -22.57
CA LEU A 72 -2.84 -9.64 -22.68
C LEU A 72 -3.72 -9.60 -21.43
N ILE A 73 -3.14 -9.53 -20.23
CA ILE A 73 -3.88 -9.37 -18.97
C ILE A 73 -4.59 -8.01 -18.95
N GLY A 74 -3.90 -6.94 -19.32
CA GLY A 74 -4.49 -5.60 -19.44
C GLY A 74 -5.65 -5.55 -20.42
N LEU A 75 -5.47 -6.12 -21.63
CA LEU A 75 -6.53 -6.21 -22.63
C LEU A 75 -7.69 -7.11 -22.19
N SER A 76 -7.42 -8.19 -21.45
CA SER A 76 -8.44 -9.09 -20.92
C SER A 76 -9.28 -8.41 -19.84
N LEU A 77 -8.66 -7.61 -18.96
CA LEU A 77 -9.36 -6.79 -17.97
C LEU A 77 -10.22 -5.71 -18.64
N ILE A 78 -9.69 -5.04 -19.67
CA ILE A 78 -10.45 -4.05 -20.47
C ILE A 78 -11.64 -4.73 -21.17
N TRP A 79 -11.44 -5.92 -21.76
CA TRP A 79 -12.50 -6.66 -22.42
C TRP A 79 -13.58 -7.15 -21.45
N TRP A 80 -13.15 -7.63 -20.26
CA TRP A 80 -14.05 -8.04 -19.18
C TRP A 80 -14.92 -6.88 -18.70
N ASP A 81 -14.31 -5.72 -18.50
CA ASP A 81 -14.99 -4.49 -18.10
C ASP A 81 -15.96 -3.98 -19.18
N TYR A 82 -15.51 -3.98 -20.45
CA TYR A 82 -16.37 -3.69 -21.60
C TYR A 82 -17.60 -4.61 -21.67
N ARG A 83 -17.41 -5.91 -21.45
CA ARG A 83 -18.49 -6.90 -21.51
C ARG A 83 -19.49 -6.72 -20.37
N ARG A 84 -19.04 -6.39 -19.15
CA ARG A 84 -19.93 -6.08 -18.01
C ARG A 84 -20.83 -4.88 -18.31
N HIS A 85 -20.30 -3.83 -18.93
CA HIS A 85 -21.07 -2.62 -19.21
C HIS A 85 -21.87 -2.65 -20.50
N LYS A 86 -21.57 -3.54 -21.45
CA LYS A 86 -22.43 -3.74 -22.64
C LYS A 86 -23.78 -4.36 -22.26
N ALA A 87 -23.84 -5.13 -21.17
CA ALA A 87 -25.11 -5.64 -20.62
C ALA A 87 -26.01 -4.53 -20.03
N GLU A 88 -25.47 -3.33 -19.82
CA GLU A 88 -26.14 -2.22 -19.13
C GLU A 88 -26.57 -1.07 -20.08
N LYS A 89 -26.16 -1.12 -21.36
CA LYS A 89 -26.27 0.00 -22.33
C LYS A 89 -27.39 -0.09 -23.37
N ASP A 90 -28.35 -0.99 -23.20
CA ASP A 90 -29.57 -0.97 -24.03
C ASP A 90 -30.56 0.16 -23.64
N PHE A 91 -30.21 1.02 -22.68
CA PHE A 91 -31.00 2.20 -22.31
C PHE A 91 -30.22 3.53 -22.43
N ALA A 92 -30.64 4.32 -23.42
CA ALA A 92 -30.64 5.78 -23.49
C ALA A 92 -29.45 6.54 -24.18
N PRO A 93 -29.73 7.24 -25.30
CA PRO A 93 -28.79 8.09 -26.04
C PRO A 93 -28.95 9.59 -25.67
N TRP A 94 -27.98 10.18 -24.96
CA TRP A 94 -27.98 11.63 -24.67
C TRP A 94 -26.57 12.30 -24.62
N ALA A 95 -25.54 11.67 -25.19
CA ALA A 95 -24.15 12.16 -25.11
C ALA A 95 -23.76 13.23 -26.17
N LYS A 96 -24.43 14.38 -26.21
CA LYS A 96 -24.09 15.51 -27.10
C LYS A 96 -23.36 16.69 -26.42
N GLY A 97 -23.10 16.65 -25.11
CA GLY A 97 -22.58 17.80 -24.34
C GLY A 97 -21.05 17.93 -24.19
N VAL A 98 -20.27 16.87 -24.41
CA VAL A 98 -18.85 16.80 -23.97
C VAL A 98 -17.86 17.53 -24.90
N ASN A 99 -18.30 17.97 -26.09
CA ASN A 99 -17.44 18.56 -27.12
C ASN A 99 -16.91 19.99 -26.79
N ARG A 100 -17.04 20.49 -25.55
CA ARG A 100 -16.78 21.89 -25.19
C ARG A 100 -15.52 22.14 -24.34
N LEU A 101 -14.87 21.11 -23.76
CA LEU A 101 -13.73 21.28 -22.85
C LEU A 101 -12.34 20.99 -23.46
N ILE A 102 -12.24 20.47 -24.68
CA ILE A 102 -10.97 20.23 -25.40
C ILE A 102 -10.38 21.54 -26.00
N ARG A 103 -10.89 22.71 -25.61
CA ARG A 103 -10.64 23.98 -26.31
C ARG A 103 -9.46 24.82 -25.85
N HIS A 104 -8.70 24.43 -24.82
CA HIS A 104 -7.52 25.21 -24.39
C HIS A 104 -6.22 24.66 -25.01
N PRO A 105 -5.58 25.41 -25.94
CA PRO A 105 -4.42 24.92 -26.70
C PRO A 105 -3.15 24.81 -25.85
N ALA A 106 -3.01 25.58 -24.77
CA ALA A 106 -1.78 25.63 -23.97
C ALA A 106 -1.47 24.33 -23.22
N SER A 107 -2.49 23.62 -22.72
CA SER A 107 -2.30 22.34 -22.01
C SER A 107 -1.97 21.20 -22.97
N ALA A 108 -2.50 21.24 -24.20
CA ALA A 108 -2.16 20.27 -25.24
C ALA A 108 -0.69 20.38 -25.68
N VAL A 109 -0.16 21.61 -25.75
CA VAL A 109 1.24 21.86 -26.15
C VAL A 109 2.23 21.37 -25.09
N VAL A 110 1.96 21.59 -23.80
CA VAL A 110 2.84 21.11 -22.71
C VAL A 110 2.86 19.58 -22.67
N LEU A 111 1.71 18.93 -22.83
CA LEU A 111 1.62 17.47 -22.83
C LEU A 111 2.32 16.85 -24.04
N ALA A 112 2.20 17.49 -25.22
CA ALA A 112 2.89 17.07 -26.43
C ALA A 112 4.43 17.23 -26.32
N LEU A 113 4.92 18.29 -25.66
CA LEU A 113 6.36 18.52 -25.47
C LEU A 113 6.97 17.50 -24.49
N VAL A 114 6.29 17.20 -23.37
CA VAL A 114 6.76 16.20 -22.40
C VAL A 114 6.78 14.80 -23.02
N LEU A 115 5.77 14.47 -23.83
CA LEU A 115 5.70 13.20 -24.55
C LEU A 115 6.76 13.11 -25.66
N GLY A 116 6.98 14.20 -26.42
CA GLY A 116 8.00 14.25 -27.46
C GLY A 116 9.41 14.10 -26.92
N LEU A 117 9.71 14.71 -25.77
CA LEU A 117 11.02 14.60 -25.12
C LEU A 117 11.30 13.18 -24.58
N TRP A 118 10.27 12.52 -24.05
CA TRP A 118 10.38 11.14 -23.54
C TRP A 118 10.56 10.11 -24.67
N VAL A 119 9.92 10.34 -25.80
CA VAL A 119 10.06 9.55 -27.02
C VAL A 119 11.44 9.73 -27.68
N ALA A 120 11.96 10.96 -27.73
CA ALA A 120 13.28 11.22 -28.31
C ALA A 120 14.43 10.51 -27.54
N LEU A 121 14.21 10.21 -26.25
CA LEU A 121 15.18 9.53 -25.38
C LEU A 121 15.08 8.00 -25.44
N THR A 122 14.03 7.45 -26.04
CA THR A 122 13.81 6.01 -26.13
C THR A 122 13.65 5.63 -27.59
N GLU A 123 14.70 5.13 -28.25
CA GLU A 123 14.72 4.75 -29.69
C GLU A 123 13.73 3.60 -30.07
N SER A 124 12.70 3.38 -29.29
CA SER A 124 11.67 2.39 -29.50
C SER A 124 10.42 3.06 -30.10
N TRP A 125 10.25 2.91 -31.41
CA TRP A 125 9.01 3.25 -32.12
C TRP A 125 7.78 2.52 -31.54
N ILE A 126 7.98 1.43 -30.79
CA ILE A 126 6.95 0.68 -30.09
C ILE A 126 6.48 1.43 -28.83
N ALA A 127 7.39 2.14 -28.14
CA ALA A 127 7.05 2.97 -27.00
C ALA A 127 6.14 4.15 -27.41
N LEU A 128 6.38 4.73 -28.59
CA LEU A 128 5.52 5.76 -29.20
C LEU A 128 4.07 5.30 -29.35
N GLY A 129 3.87 4.10 -29.91
CA GLY A 129 2.53 3.53 -30.10
C GLY A 129 1.84 3.20 -28.78
N ALA A 130 2.58 2.64 -27.81
CA ALA A 130 2.06 2.29 -26.50
C ALA A 130 1.64 3.52 -25.70
N VAL A 131 2.45 4.57 -25.70
CA VAL A 131 2.13 5.81 -24.98
C VAL A 131 0.98 6.57 -25.65
N ALA A 132 0.92 6.61 -26.98
CA ALA A 132 -0.22 7.20 -27.68
C ALA A 132 -1.52 6.44 -27.39
N ALA A 133 -1.48 5.10 -27.39
CA ALA A 133 -2.63 4.27 -27.03
C ALA A 133 -3.02 4.44 -25.55
N PHE A 134 -2.05 4.59 -24.65
CA PHE A 134 -2.29 4.80 -23.22
C PHE A 134 -2.86 6.20 -22.94
N ALA A 135 -2.35 7.24 -23.61
CA ALA A 135 -2.88 8.61 -23.51
C ALA A 135 -4.31 8.69 -24.04
N VAL A 136 -4.59 8.09 -25.22
CA VAL A 136 -5.94 7.98 -25.77
C VAL A 136 -6.84 7.13 -24.85
N GLY A 137 -6.30 6.06 -24.27
CA GLY A 137 -6.98 5.21 -23.28
C GLY A 137 -7.39 5.97 -22.04
N ILE A 138 -6.48 6.74 -21.42
CA ILE A 138 -6.75 7.58 -20.25
C ILE A 138 -7.73 8.70 -20.61
N SER A 139 -7.60 9.35 -21.77
CA SER A 139 -8.56 10.35 -22.23
C SER A 139 -9.96 9.77 -22.47
N LEU A 140 -10.07 8.53 -22.96
CA LEU A 140 -11.35 7.85 -23.13
C LEU A 140 -11.93 7.33 -21.81
N LEU A 141 -11.09 6.87 -20.87
CA LEU A 141 -11.49 6.45 -19.52
C LEU A 141 -11.99 7.65 -18.70
N SER A 142 -11.25 8.76 -18.69
CA SER A 142 -11.64 9.99 -17.99
C SER A 142 -12.90 10.65 -18.57
N ALA A 143 -13.17 10.49 -19.87
CA ALA A 143 -14.40 10.95 -20.51
C ALA A 143 -15.61 10.03 -20.27
N ARG A 144 -15.43 8.80 -19.75
CA ARG A 144 -16.48 7.77 -19.68
C ARG A 144 -16.70 7.13 -18.32
N VAL A 145 -16.04 7.61 -17.26
CA VAL A 145 -16.54 7.39 -15.89
C VAL A 145 -17.69 8.38 -15.69
N PRO A 146 -18.97 7.97 -15.77
CA PRO A 146 -20.02 8.76 -15.17
C PRO A 146 -19.69 8.82 -13.69
N ARG A 147 -19.18 9.97 -13.22
CA ARG A 147 -19.21 10.26 -11.80
C ARG A 147 -20.67 10.05 -11.39
N PRO A 148 -20.97 9.25 -10.36
CA PRO A 148 -22.31 9.27 -9.79
C PRO A 148 -22.57 10.73 -9.43
N SER A 149 -23.40 11.40 -10.20
CA SER A 149 -23.91 12.72 -9.86
C SER A 149 -24.91 12.51 -8.75
N LEU A 150 -24.43 12.11 -7.57
CA LEU A 150 -25.02 12.62 -6.35
C LEU A 150 -25.09 14.13 -6.55
N PRO A 151 -26.20 14.79 -6.21
CA PRO A 151 -26.37 16.21 -6.42
C PRO A 151 -25.33 16.96 -5.56
N GLN A 152 -24.11 17.13 -6.08
CA GLN A 152 -22.99 17.76 -5.40
C GLN A 152 -23.32 19.21 -5.06
N VAL A 153 -24.23 19.83 -5.82
CA VAL A 153 -24.75 21.16 -5.54
C VAL A 153 -25.58 21.14 -4.26
N GLN A 154 -26.47 20.17 -4.07
CA GLN A 154 -27.27 20.07 -2.85
C GLN A 154 -26.45 19.62 -1.64
N ALA A 155 -25.53 18.68 -1.80
CA ALA A 155 -24.67 18.22 -0.71
C ALA A 155 -23.73 19.34 -0.21
N LYS A 156 -23.20 20.17 -1.12
CA LYS A 156 -22.36 21.31 -0.74
C LYS A 156 -23.19 22.41 -0.06
N GLU A 157 -24.38 22.72 -0.58
CA GLU A 157 -25.26 23.75 -0.02
C GLU A 157 -25.88 23.34 1.34
N LEU A 158 -26.15 22.05 1.56
CA LEU A 158 -26.57 21.50 2.86
C LEU A 158 -25.45 21.52 3.91
N VAL A 159 -24.20 21.27 3.51
CA VAL A 159 -23.05 21.29 4.42
C VAL A 159 -22.63 22.73 4.75
N GLU A 160 -22.67 23.64 3.78
CA GLU A 160 -22.26 25.03 3.95
C GLU A 160 -23.24 25.82 4.85
N ASN A 161 -24.53 25.46 4.83
CA ASN A 161 -25.55 26.11 5.64
C ASN A 161 -25.75 25.49 7.04
N ASN A 162 -25.11 24.36 7.35
CA ASN A 162 -25.29 23.67 8.63
C ASN A 162 -23.95 23.60 9.41
N PRO A 163 -23.67 24.56 10.32
CA PRO A 163 -22.44 24.56 11.11
C PRO A 163 -22.28 23.30 11.97
N GLN A 164 -23.39 22.64 12.33
CA GLN A 164 -23.38 21.39 13.06
C GLN A 164 -22.85 20.23 12.19
N ALA A 165 -23.27 20.14 10.93
CA ALA A 165 -22.80 19.11 10.01
C ALA A 165 -21.29 19.19 9.79
N HIS A 166 -20.74 20.41 9.71
CA HIS A 166 -19.29 20.61 9.62
C HIS A 166 -18.55 20.15 10.89
N GLN A 167 -19.10 20.42 12.08
CA GLN A 167 -18.54 19.93 13.33
C GLN A 167 -18.59 18.40 13.42
N ASP A 168 -19.70 17.78 13.01
CA ASP A 168 -19.86 16.33 13.00
C ASP A 168 -18.89 15.68 12.01
N MET A 169 -18.73 16.26 10.82
CA MET A 169 -17.76 15.77 9.84
C MET A 169 -16.32 15.84 10.37
N ARG A 170 -15.93 16.94 11.04
CA ARG A 170 -14.61 17.05 11.69
C ARG A 170 -14.42 15.95 12.74
N ARG A 171 -15.40 15.73 13.62
CA ARG A 171 -15.34 14.67 14.63
C ARG A 171 -15.20 13.28 14.01
N LEU A 172 -15.92 13.00 12.93
CA LEU A 172 -15.79 11.73 12.20
C LEU A 172 -14.40 11.54 11.59
N ILE A 173 -13.81 12.61 11.04
CA ILE A 173 -12.44 12.59 10.53
C ILE A 173 -11.44 12.36 11.67
N ASP A 174 -11.62 13.02 12.82
CA ASP A 174 -10.76 12.85 13.98
C ASP A 174 -10.80 11.40 14.49
N LEU A 175 -11.99 10.79 14.57
CA LEU A 175 -12.16 9.38 14.94
C LEU A 175 -11.52 8.41 13.95
N ALA A 176 -11.71 8.65 12.66
CA ALA A 176 -11.08 7.84 11.63
C ALA A 176 -9.55 7.93 11.73
N THR A 177 -9.04 9.12 12.02
CA THR A 177 -7.60 9.38 12.23
C THR A 177 -7.08 8.67 13.47
N LEU A 178 -7.82 8.71 14.60
CA LEU A 178 -7.48 7.98 15.83
C LEU A 178 -7.47 6.46 15.60
N HIS A 179 -8.49 5.93 14.92
CA HIS A 179 -8.57 4.50 14.65
C HIS A 179 -7.43 4.02 13.73
N SER A 180 -7.14 4.78 12.66
CA SER A 180 -5.99 4.54 11.78
C SER A 180 -4.67 4.59 12.56
N THR A 181 -4.52 5.57 13.45
CA THR A 181 -3.33 5.73 14.32
C THR A 181 -3.14 4.52 15.24
N ILE A 182 -4.21 4.02 15.87
CA ILE A 182 -4.16 2.82 16.72
C ILE A 182 -3.71 1.61 15.90
N SER A 183 -4.30 1.40 14.73
CA SER A 183 -3.95 0.30 13.83
C SER A 183 -2.49 0.36 13.36
N MET A 184 -2.00 1.57 13.04
CA MET A 184 -0.60 1.80 12.70
C MET A 184 0.31 1.42 13.87
N PHE A 185 0.00 1.86 15.10
CA PHE A 185 0.80 1.51 16.28
C PHE A 185 0.75 0.01 16.58
N ASP A 186 -0.38 -0.66 16.36
CA ASP A 186 -0.47 -2.12 16.48
C ASP A 186 0.44 -2.83 15.47
N GLY A 187 0.48 -2.35 14.23
CA GLY A 187 1.41 -2.85 13.22
C GLY A 187 2.87 -2.68 13.64
N LEU A 188 3.23 -1.50 14.14
CA LEU A 188 4.60 -1.23 14.61
C LEU A 188 4.97 -2.07 15.84
N ILE A 189 4.09 -2.19 16.84
CA ILE A 189 4.34 -3.00 18.04
C ILE A 189 4.56 -4.47 17.68
N LYS A 190 3.85 -5.00 16.67
CA LYS A 190 4.05 -6.38 16.19
C LYS A 190 5.38 -6.61 15.48
N LEU A 191 6.01 -5.55 14.96
CA LEU A 191 7.34 -5.61 14.37
C LEU A 191 8.46 -5.53 15.42
N ALA A 192 8.13 -5.30 16.69
CA ALA A 192 9.13 -5.28 17.75
C ALA A 192 9.83 -6.65 17.82
N PRO A 193 11.16 -6.68 18.00
CA PRO A 193 11.88 -7.93 18.15
C PRO A 193 11.30 -8.71 19.33
N ALA A 194 10.99 -10.00 19.11
CA ALA A 194 10.37 -10.89 20.09
C ALA A 194 11.27 -11.22 21.29
N THR A 195 12.53 -10.77 21.23
CA THR A 195 13.52 -11.07 22.25
C THR A 195 13.08 -10.47 23.56
N GLU A 196 13.12 -11.28 24.62
CA GLU A 196 12.79 -10.85 25.97
C GLU A 196 13.63 -9.61 26.31
N ILE A 197 12.99 -8.45 26.23
CA ILE A 197 13.56 -7.14 26.57
C ILE A 197 13.80 -7.03 28.10
N THR A 198 13.40 -8.04 28.87
CA THR A 198 13.46 -8.06 30.32
C THR A 198 14.85 -8.27 30.91
N ASN A 199 15.78 -8.89 30.16
CA ASN A 199 17.15 -9.12 30.64
C ASN A 199 18.06 -7.99 30.16
N GLY A 200 18.76 -7.35 31.10
CA GLY A 200 19.68 -6.26 30.81
C GLY A 200 20.71 -6.66 29.73
N PRO A 201 21.17 -5.70 28.91
CA PRO A 201 21.96 -5.99 27.70
C PRO A 201 23.22 -6.81 27.98
N LEU A 202 23.78 -6.69 29.19
CA LEU A 202 24.99 -7.38 29.63
C LEU A 202 24.79 -8.89 29.88
N GLN A 203 23.55 -9.36 30.05
CA GLN A 203 23.26 -10.77 30.36
C GLN A 203 23.17 -11.66 29.11
N LYS A 204 23.09 -11.07 27.90
CA LYS A 204 22.77 -11.82 26.67
C LYS A 204 23.98 -12.46 25.97
N GLY A 205 25.21 -12.18 26.40
CA GLY A 205 26.42 -12.82 25.89
C GLY A 205 26.55 -12.75 24.36
N ALA A 206 26.80 -13.88 23.70
CA ALA A 206 27.01 -13.96 22.24
C ALA A 206 25.75 -13.71 21.40
N ALA A 207 24.55 -14.02 21.92
CA ALA A 207 23.28 -13.77 21.21
C ALA A 207 23.00 -12.26 21.02
N PHE A 208 23.69 -11.42 21.80
CA PHE A 208 23.53 -9.97 21.80
C PHE A 208 23.82 -9.31 20.44
N LEU A 209 24.64 -9.94 19.59
CA LEU A 209 25.00 -9.44 18.26
C LEU A 209 23.82 -9.46 17.28
N GLU A 210 23.14 -10.60 17.16
CA GLU A 210 22.03 -10.77 16.22
C GLU A 210 20.81 -9.94 16.63
N GLU A 211 20.50 -9.91 17.93
CA GLU A 211 19.36 -9.17 18.46
C GLU A 211 19.49 -7.65 18.27
N ASN A 212 20.73 -7.12 18.30
CA ASN A 212 20.95 -5.69 18.10
C ASN A 212 20.69 -5.23 16.66
N GLY A 213 20.92 -6.10 15.68
CA GLY A 213 20.58 -5.80 14.29
C GLY A 213 19.08 -5.54 14.13
N ALA A 214 18.26 -6.42 14.72
CA ALA A 214 16.81 -6.26 14.72
C ALA A 214 16.34 -5.04 15.51
N ALA A 215 16.96 -4.73 16.65
CA ALA A 215 16.65 -3.55 17.47
C ALA A 215 16.89 -2.24 16.70
N LEU A 216 18.02 -2.13 16.00
CA LEU A 216 18.33 -0.94 15.17
C LEU A 216 17.33 -0.79 14.02
N GLN A 217 17.09 -1.87 13.28
CA GLN A 217 16.11 -1.86 12.18
C GLN A 217 14.71 -1.47 12.66
N PHE A 218 14.30 -1.96 13.83
CA PHE A 218 13.02 -1.61 14.43
C PHE A 218 12.90 -0.11 14.72
N VAL A 219 13.90 0.49 15.35
CA VAL A 219 13.92 1.93 15.63
C VAL A 219 13.87 2.75 14.34
N ASP A 220 14.61 2.35 13.31
CA ASP A 220 14.63 3.05 12.02
C ASP A 220 13.29 2.95 11.29
N VAL A 221 12.65 1.78 11.29
CA VAL A 221 11.29 1.60 10.73
C VAL A 221 10.29 2.54 11.43
N ILE A 222 10.40 2.71 12.74
CA ILE A 222 9.55 3.65 13.48
C ILE A 222 9.82 5.09 13.04
N ARG A 223 11.09 5.51 12.92
CA ARG A 223 11.46 6.86 12.46
C ARG A 223 10.90 7.18 11.09
N ASP A 224 10.95 6.22 10.17
CA ASP A 224 10.46 6.37 8.80
C ASP A 224 8.94 6.45 8.73
N ARG A 225 8.25 5.78 9.66
CA ARG A 225 6.78 5.77 9.73
C ARG A 225 6.20 6.97 10.49
N MET A 226 7.00 7.72 11.24
CA MET A 226 6.55 8.93 11.90
C MET A 226 6.67 10.15 10.97
N ASP A 227 5.57 10.90 10.86
CA ASP A 227 5.48 12.08 10.00
C ASP A 227 6.61 13.08 10.30
N PRO A 228 7.42 13.47 9.29
CA PRO A 228 8.48 14.44 9.47
C PRO A 228 7.89 15.79 9.89
N GLY A 229 8.49 16.41 10.90
CA GLY A 229 8.04 17.70 11.46
C GLY A 229 6.83 17.62 12.40
N SER A 230 6.25 16.43 12.62
CA SER A 230 5.19 16.27 13.61
C SER A 230 5.70 16.41 15.05
N GLU A 231 4.87 16.94 15.94
CA GLU A 231 5.18 16.98 17.38
C GLU A 231 5.45 15.58 17.94
N ARG A 232 4.72 14.58 17.42
CA ARG A 232 4.89 13.17 17.79
C ARG A 232 6.31 12.68 17.49
N ARG A 233 6.85 13.01 16.32
CA ARG A 233 8.24 12.66 15.95
C ARG A 233 9.25 13.38 16.84
N SER A 234 9.05 14.66 17.11
CA SER A 234 9.93 15.42 18.02
C SER A 234 9.94 14.84 19.45
N ASN A 235 8.78 14.39 19.94
CA ASN A 235 8.67 13.71 21.23
C ASN A 235 9.35 12.33 21.20
N PHE A 236 9.23 11.58 20.10
CA PHE A 236 9.91 10.30 19.92
C PHE A 236 11.44 10.47 19.92
N GLU A 237 11.99 11.40 19.14
CA GLU A 237 13.44 11.64 19.10
C GLU A 237 13.99 12.08 20.46
N ARG A 238 13.23 12.87 21.22
CA ARG A 238 13.61 13.22 22.60
C ARG A 238 13.76 11.99 23.47
N VAL A 239 12.82 11.04 23.38
CA VAL A 239 12.88 9.77 24.11
C VAL A 239 14.07 8.91 23.64
N MET A 240 14.37 8.88 22.33
CA MET A 240 15.52 8.15 21.79
C MET A 240 16.87 8.73 22.23
N ASN A 241 16.98 10.06 22.29
CA ASN A 241 18.17 10.75 22.79
C ASN A 241 18.35 10.49 24.29
N GLN A 242 17.27 10.56 25.08
CA GLN A 242 17.31 10.23 26.50
C GLN A 242 17.74 8.77 26.73
N ALA A 243 17.21 7.84 25.94
CA ALA A 243 17.60 6.43 26.01
C ALA A 243 19.10 6.22 25.73
N SER A 244 19.66 6.95 24.76
CA SER A 244 21.09 6.93 24.46
C SER A 244 21.93 7.42 25.62
N LEU A 245 21.55 8.54 26.25
CA LEU A 245 22.25 9.10 27.39
C LEU A 245 22.21 8.14 28.59
N THR A 246 21.06 7.53 28.88
CA THR A 246 20.93 6.54 29.95
C THR A 246 21.79 5.31 29.67
N ALA A 247 21.82 4.81 28.42
CA ALA A 247 22.68 3.68 28.07
C ALA A 247 24.18 3.98 28.27
N GLU A 248 24.61 5.20 27.95
CA GLU A 248 26.00 5.64 28.17
C GLU A 248 26.33 5.75 29.65
N GLN A 249 25.44 6.37 30.44
CA GLN A 249 25.58 6.44 31.89
C GLN A 249 25.66 5.04 32.52
N ASP A 250 24.77 4.12 32.14
CA ASP A 250 24.77 2.77 32.67
C ASP A 250 26.05 2.01 32.30
N LEU A 251 26.57 2.22 31.09
CA LEU A 251 27.87 1.65 30.68
C LEU A 251 29.04 2.22 31.49
N GLU A 252 29.05 3.52 31.76
CA GLU A 252 30.07 4.19 32.58
C GLU A 252 30.08 3.65 34.02
N HIS A 253 28.91 3.44 34.61
CA HIS A 253 28.77 2.88 35.96
C HIS A 253 29.05 1.37 36.04
N THR A 254 29.00 0.65 34.91
CA THR A 254 29.28 -0.78 34.86
C THR A 254 30.78 -1.05 35.01
N PRO A 255 31.24 -1.72 36.09
CA PRO A 255 32.64 -2.05 36.29
C PRO A 255 33.19 -2.89 35.13
N VAL A 256 34.47 -2.71 34.78
CA VAL A 256 35.11 -3.45 33.66
C VAL A 256 35.00 -4.98 33.85
N SER A 257 35.04 -5.46 35.10
CA SER A 257 34.89 -6.88 35.43
C SER A 257 33.51 -7.47 35.13
N HIS A 258 32.49 -6.63 34.97
CA HIS A 258 31.11 -7.06 34.66
C HIS A 258 30.78 -6.89 33.18
N ARG A 259 31.71 -6.34 32.38
CA ARG A 259 31.53 -6.19 30.94
C ARG A 259 31.86 -7.52 30.26
N PRO A 260 31.13 -7.89 29.20
CA PRO A 260 31.39 -9.15 28.52
C PRO A 260 32.79 -9.13 27.88
N GLU A 261 33.54 -10.21 28.09
CA GLU A 261 34.91 -10.35 27.59
C GLU A 261 34.95 -10.47 26.06
N GLY A 262 35.99 -9.92 25.44
CA GLY A 262 36.22 -10.04 24.00
C GLY A 262 35.40 -9.12 23.10
N ILE A 263 34.54 -8.27 23.65
CA ILE A 263 33.78 -7.25 22.89
C ILE A 263 34.49 -5.89 22.99
N ASP A 264 34.65 -5.23 21.85
CA ASP A 264 35.17 -3.86 21.80
C ASP A 264 34.23 -2.90 22.57
N HIS A 265 34.80 -2.01 23.39
CA HIS A 265 34.07 -1.02 24.17
C HIS A 265 33.15 -0.13 23.32
N LEU A 266 33.56 0.22 22.09
CA LEU A 266 32.72 1.02 21.18
C LEU A 266 31.53 0.22 20.66
N LEU A 267 31.72 -1.07 20.37
CA LEU A 267 30.63 -1.96 19.99
C LEU A 267 29.65 -2.15 21.15
N LEU A 268 30.17 -2.37 22.36
CA LEU A 268 29.35 -2.49 23.56
C LEU A 268 28.49 -1.23 23.78
N ARG A 269 29.06 -0.02 23.63
CA ARG A 269 28.31 1.24 23.68
C ARG A 269 27.21 1.29 22.64
N LYS A 270 27.53 1.05 21.37
CA LYS A 270 26.55 1.09 20.26
C LYS A 270 25.37 0.15 20.53
N TRP A 271 25.67 -1.04 21.03
CA TRP A 271 24.69 -2.06 21.33
C TRP A 271 23.82 -1.74 22.54
N MET A 272 24.41 -1.21 23.61
CA MET A 272 23.63 -0.74 24.75
C MET A 272 22.68 0.37 24.35
N ILE A 273 23.13 1.33 23.54
CA ILE A 273 22.27 2.40 23.01
C ILE A 273 21.11 1.82 22.20
N ALA A 274 21.39 0.94 21.24
CA ALA A 274 20.37 0.33 20.40
C ALA A 274 19.33 -0.45 21.22
N HIS A 275 19.79 -1.21 22.21
CA HIS A 275 18.91 -1.94 23.12
C HIS A 275 17.98 -0.99 23.88
N TYR A 276 18.51 0.03 24.57
CA TYR A 276 17.71 1.00 25.32
C TYR A 276 16.75 1.78 24.43
N GLN A 277 17.18 2.18 23.23
CA GLN A 277 16.32 2.83 22.24
C GLN A 277 15.16 1.92 21.84
N CYS A 278 15.40 0.63 21.60
CA CYS A 278 14.34 -0.33 21.30
C CYS A 278 13.32 -0.45 22.44
N ILE A 279 13.76 -0.58 23.70
CA ILE A 279 12.87 -0.62 24.87
C ILE A 279 12.00 0.64 24.93
N GLN A 280 12.65 1.80 24.84
CA GLN A 280 11.99 3.08 24.98
C GLN A 280 11.07 3.37 23.80
N ALA A 281 11.41 2.89 22.60
CA ALA A 281 10.57 2.99 21.41
C ALA A 281 9.29 2.16 21.58
N LEU A 282 9.41 0.91 22.04
CA LEU A 282 8.25 0.07 22.34
C LEU A 282 7.36 0.72 23.42
N GLY A 283 7.95 1.18 24.52
CA GLY A 283 7.23 1.86 25.60
C GLY A 283 6.55 3.16 25.12
N PHE A 284 7.19 3.91 24.22
CA PHE A 284 6.61 5.08 23.58
C PHE A 284 5.38 4.71 22.74
N LEU A 285 5.50 3.70 21.86
CA LEU A 285 4.39 3.25 21.01
C LEU A 285 3.20 2.77 21.84
N GLN A 286 3.45 2.00 22.90
CA GLN A 286 2.40 1.52 23.81
C GLN A 286 1.69 2.69 24.51
N ARG A 287 2.42 3.69 25.02
CA ARG A 287 1.82 4.88 25.63
C ARG A 287 1.01 5.70 24.63
N GLN A 288 1.53 5.92 23.41
CA GLN A 288 0.81 6.65 22.37
C GLN A 288 -0.46 5.91 21.92
N LYS A 289 -0.39 4.59 21.79
CA LYS A 289 -1.56 3.75 21.51
C LYS A 289 -2.60 3.86 22.61
N ALA A 290 -2.20 3.72 23.88
CA ALA A 290 -3.10 3.82 25.02
C ALA A 290 -3.79 5.20 25.07
N LYS A 291 -3.03 6.28 24.86
CA LYS A 291 -3.58 7.64 24.77
C LYS A 291 -4.61 7.77 23.63
N ALA A 292 -4.31 7.27 22.44
CA ALA A 292 -5.24 7.31 21.31
C ALA A 292 -6.51 6.47 21.56
N GLN A 293 -6.38 5.32 22.24
CA GLN A 293 -7.52 4.50 22.64
C GLN A 293 -8.39 5.21 23.67
N GLU A 294 -7.78 5.87 24.64
CA GLU A 294 -8.47 6.67 25.66
C GLU A 294 -9.25 7.82 25.02
N GLU A 295 -8.63 8.60 24.11
CA GLU A 295 -9.30 9.67 23.35
C GLU A 295 -10.48 9.14 22.51
N LEU A 296 -10.34 7.95 21.91
CA LEU A 296 -11.42 7.29 21.17
C LEU A 296 -12.58 6.87 22.09
N LEU A 297 -12.26 6.37 23.29
CA LEU A 297 -13.28 6.01 24.28
C LEU A 297 -14.02 7.24 24.80
N TYR A 298 -13.31 8.35 25.05
CA TYR A 298 -13.92 9.59 25.52
C TYR A 298 -14.83 10.26 24.46
N SER A 299 -14.51 10.11 23.18
CA SER A 299 -15.31 10.70 22.10
C SER A 299 -16.58 9.90 21.75
N ARG A 300 -16.62 8.60 22.08
CA ARG A 300 -17.73 7.70 21.73
C ARG A 300 -19.10 8.09 22.31
N PRO A 301 -19.25 8.46 23.61
CA PRO A 301 -20.54 8.81 24.19
C PRO A 301 -21.19 10.03 23.53
N ASP A 302 -20.39 11.03 23.17
CA ASP A 302 -20.86 12.26 22.52
C ASP A 302 -21.48 11.96 21.14
N LEU A 303 -20.88 11.05 20.38
CA LEU A 303 -21.41 10.62 19.09
C LEU A 303 -22.71 9.83 19.24
N LEU A 304 -22.76 8.91 20.20
CA LEU A 304 -23.97 8.12 20.47
C LEU A 304 -25.12 9.03 20.91
N LYS A 305 -24.84 10.02 21.76
CA LYS A 305 -25.82 11.02 22.17
C LYS A 305 -26.36 11.79 20.96
N ARG A 306 -25.48 12.26 20.07
CA ARG A 306 -25.88 12.99 18.85
C ARG A 306 -26.63 12.11 17.86
N TRP A 307 -26.17 10.87 17.67
CA TRP A 307 -26.86 9.89 16.84
C TRP A 307 -28.29 9.66 17.31
N ASN A 308 -28.46 9.46 18.63
CA ASN A 308 -29.78 9.28 19.23
C ASN A 308 -30.64 10.54 19.09
N GLN A 309 -30.08 11.74 19.20
CA GLN A 309 -30.81 13.00 18.96
C GLN A 309 -31.29 13.13 17.51
N MET A 310 -30.47 12.73 16.53
CA MET A 310 -30.88 12.77 15.11
C MET A 310 -31.98 11.74 14.78
N HIS A 311 -31.99 10.61 15.47
CA HIS A 311 -32.94 9.52 15.25
C HIS A 311 -34.14 9.55 16.19
N ASP A 312 -34.23 10.52 17.12
CA ASP A 312 -35.42 10.69 17.95
C ASP A 312 -36.53 11.31 17.09
N PRO A 313 -37.61 10.57 16.75
CA PRO A 313 -38.69 11.11 15.93
C PRO A 313 -39.39 12.31 16.59
N ARG A 314 -39.25 12.48 17.92
CA ARG A 314 -39.81 13.62 18.64
C ARG A 314 -39.03 14.91 18.43
N ALA A 315 -37.77 14.83 18.01
CA ALA A 315 -36.95 16.00 17.71
C ALA A 315 -37.22 16.56 16.29
N GLN A 316 -37.96 15.82 15.45
CA GLN A 316 -38.31 16.21 14.08
C GLN A 316 -39.76 16.70 13.94
N ALA A 317 -40.57 16.56 14.99
CA ALA A 317 -41.95 17.03 15.07
C ALA A 317 -42.01 18.43 15.70
#